data_AF-A0A0M9BTH8-F1
#
_entry.id   AF-A0A0M9BTH8-F1
#
_cell.length_a   1.000
_cell.length_b   1.000
_cell.length_c   1.000
_cell.angle_alpha   90.00
_cell.angle_beta   90.00
_cell.angle_gamma   90.00
#
_symmetry.space_group_name_H-M   'P 1'
#
loop_
_entity.id
_entity.type
_entity.pdbx_description
1 polymer ?
#
loop_
_entity_poly.entity_id
_entity_poly.type
_entity_poly.pdbx_seq_one_letter_code
_entity_poly.pdbx_strand_id
1 'polypeptide(L)'
;MKKKLLVSSLVSLLLLSGTSSVLAHPGRTDANGGHTCWTNCAKWGLEYGEYHYHGGGSSSSSKSSSSSSSSTSSSSSSSSSSKSTKPKETKPQYTQSSLKVYVNDKKVNFANKPLQFEESNLIPLRDISKALGASFTYDAGSGTIGLTKNKYKVTLTLGSKTVFYNGMSSTLSTAPKAINGITYIPVQAIKGLGASMKFTSSNNTLNIEI
;
A
#
# COMPACT_ATOMS: atom_id res chain seq x y z
N MET A 1 -28.53 -9.07 73.82
CA MET A 1 -29.67 -9.06 72.86
C MET A 1 -29.44 -7.98 71.82
N LYS A 2 -29.89 -8.25 70.58
CA LYS A 2 -30.08 -7.33 69.42
C LYS A 2 -28.91 -7.19 68.43
N LYS A 3 -29.23 -7.69 67.23
CA LYS A 3 -28.52 -7.74 65.95
C LYS A 3 -28.59 -6.38 65.22
N LYS A 4 -27.69 -6.17 64.24
CA LYS A 4 -27.89 -5.59 62.88
C LYS A 4 -26.59 -4.88 62.44
N LEU A 5 -25.84 -5.48 61.52
CA LEU A 5 -25.83 -5.19 60.06
C LEU A 5 -25.27 -3.81 59.73
N LEU A 6 -24.07 -3.78 59.13
CA LEU A 6 -23.72 -2.87 58.03
C LEU A 6 -22.66 -3.56 57.15
N VAL A 7 -23.18 -4.22 56.11
CA VAL A 7 -22.44 -4.66 54.92
C VAL A 7 -22.36 -3.44 54.01
N SER A 8 -21.17 -2.87 53.78
CA SER A 8 -20.83 -2.13 52.55
C SER A 8 -19.43 -1.53 52.68
N SER A 9 -18.38 -2.27 52.29
CA SER A 9 -17.12 -1.67 51.81
C SER A 9 -16.22 -2.75 51.19
N LEU A 10 -16.70 -3.43 50.13
CA LEU A 10 -15.84 -4.34 49.36
C LEU A 10 -16.29 -4.47 47.90
N VAL A 11 -16.72 -3.36 47.29
CA VAL A 11 -16.99 -3.27 45.83
C VAL A 11 -16.46 -1.94 45.30
N SER A 12 -15.19 -1.64 45.58
CA SER A 12 -14.50 -0.48 45.00
C SER A 12 -13.15 -0.88 44.37
N LEU A 13 -12.96 -2.17 44.07
CA LEU A 13 -11.67 -2.72 43.64
C LEU A 13 -11.57 -3.07 42.15
N LEU A 14 -12.60 -2.88 41.30
CA LEU A 14 -12.53 -3.49 39.96
C LEU A 14 -13.26 -2.74 38.85
N LEU A 15 -13.15 -1.40 38.81
CA LEU A 15 -13.71 -0.58 37.73
C LEU A 15 -12.74 0.50 37.21
N LEU A 16 -11.42 0.32 37.35
CA LEU A 16 -10.45 1.09 36.56
C LEU A 16 -10.11 0.33 35.26
N SER A 17 -11.10 0.37 34.37
CA SER A 17 -10.94 0.74 32.96
C SER A 17 -9.60 0.33 32.31
N GLY A 18 -9.60 -0.85 31.69
CA GLY A 18 -8.60 -1.20 30.69
C GLY A 18 -8.62 -0.19 29.56
N THR A 19 -7.52 0.56 29.41
CA THR A 19 -7.31 1.43 28.28
C THR A 19 -6.96 0.56 27.08
N SER A 20 -7.94 0.34 26.20
CA SER A 20 -7.71 -0.22 24.87
C SER A 20 -6.70 0.67 24.14
N SER A 21 -5.46 0.21 24.03
CA SER A 21 -4.46 0.90 23.22
C SER A 21 -4.91 0.85 21.77
N VAL A 22 -5.38 1.98 21.23
CA VAL A 22 -5.67 2.09 19.80
C VAL A 22 -4.33 2.09 19.08
N LEU A 23 -4.02 0.99 18.42
CA LEU A 23 -2.77 0.83 17.69
C LEU A 23 -2.83 1.67 16.41
N ALA A 24 -2.35 2.92 16.49
CA ALA A 24 -2.23 3.80 15.32
C ALA A 24 -1.33 3.11 14.27
N HIS A 25 -1.89 2.84 13.09
CA HIS A 25 -1.12 2.25 12.00
C HIS A 25 -0.28 3.30 11.26
N PRO A 26 0.90 2.92 10.74
CA PRO A 26 1.80 3.83 10.04
C PRO A 26 1.11 4.57 8.90
N GLY A 27 1.27 5.89 8.91
CA GLY A 27 0.66 6.83 7.98
C GLY A 27 0.37 8.13 8.70
N ARG A 28 0.73 9.27 8.10
CA ARG A 28 0.31 10.57 8.60
C ARG A 28 -1.09 10.85 8.06
N THR A 29 -1.99 11.37 8.89
CA THR A 29 -3.27 11.88 8.41
C THR A 29 -3.05 13.15 7.59
N ASP A 30 -3.82 13.31 6.52
CA ASP A 30 -3.86 14.52 5.70
C ASP A 30 -4.58 15.67 6.43
N ALA A 31 -4.71 16.82 5.75
CA ALA A 31 -5.36 18.00 6.29
C ALA A 31 -6.84 17.78 6.67
N ASN A 32 -7.49 16.73 6.14
CA ASN A 32 -8.87 16.37 6.42
C ASN A 32 -8.97 15.31 7.54
N GLY A 33 -7.85 14.89 8.13
CA GLY A 33 -7.82 13.89 9.20
C GLY A 33 -7.94 12.45 8.72
N GLY A 34 -7.75 12.17 7.42
CA GLY A 34 -7.75 10.81 6.87
C GLY A 34 -6.48 10.45 6.12
N HIS A 35 -6.39 9.20 5.64
CA HIS A 35 -5.29 8.75 4.79
C HIS A 35 -5.60 7.44 4.07
N THR A 36 -4.82 7.17 3.02
CA THR A 36 -4.82 5.90 2.31
C THR A 36 -3.87 4.88 2.95
N CYS A 37 -4.37 3.68 3.24
CA CYS A 37 -3.55 2.60 3.74
C CYS A 37 -2.77 1.92 2.61
N TRP A 38 -1.43 1.88 2.75
CA TRP A 38 -0.56 1.20 1.78
C TRP A 38 0.29 0.07 2.35
N THR A 39 0.51 0.03 3.67
CA THR A 39 1.50 -0.90 4.26
C THR A 39 0.83 -1.68 5.37
N ASN A 40 0.73 -3.02 5.28
CA ASN A 40 0.12 -3.89 6.31
C ASN A 40 -1.38 -3.68 6.57
N CYS A 41 -2.14 -3.18 5.59
CA CYS A 41 -3.57 -2.83 5.74
C CYS A 41 -4.45 -3.94 6.32
N ALA A 42 -4.23 -5.18 5.89
CA ALA A 42 -4.95 -6.34 6.41
C ALA A 42 -4.75 -6.54 7.93
N LYS A 43 -3.63 -6.11 8.51
CA LYS A 43 -3.38 -6.15 9.97
C LYS A 43 -4.37 -5.27 10.74
N TRP A 44 -4.95 -4.27 10.09
CA TRP A 44 -5.94 -3.35 10.67
C TRP A 44 -7.32 -3.51 10.05
N GLY A 45 -7.57 -4.62 9.34
CA GLY A 45 -8.87 -4.89 8.73
C GLY A 45 -9.22 -3.98 7.55
N LEU A 46 -8.22 -3.34 6.95
CA LEU A 46 -8.39 -2.44 5.80
C LEU A 46 -7.92 -3.12 4.50
N GLU A 47 -8.57 -2.76 3.40
CA GLU A 47 -8.14 -3.13 2.06
C GLU A 47 -6.88 -2.36 1.64
N TYR A 48 -6.07 -2.96 0.77
CA TYR A 48 -4.87 -2.30 0.24
C TYR A 48 -5.26 -1.12 -0.65
N GLY A 49 -4.83 0.09 -0.30
CA GLY A 49 -5.22 1.32 -0.98
C GLY A 49 -6.54 1.92 -0.48
N GLU A 50 -7.11 1.42 0.62
CA GLU A 50 -8.33 1.98 1.22
C GLU A 50 -8.03 3.29 1.95
N TYR A 51 -8.86 4.32 1.73
CA TYR A 51 -8.81 5.59 2.45
C TYR A 51 -9.77 5.60 3.64
N HIS A 52 -9.34 6.06 4.82
CA HIS A 52 -10.19 6.18 6.01
C HIS A 52 -9.80 7.38 6.88
N TYR A 53 -10.67 7.75 7.83
CA TYR A 53 -10.53 8.93 8.70
C TYR A 53 -10.27 8.55 10.17
N HIS A 54 -9.58 9.42 10.90
CA HIS A 54 -9.38 9.35 12.35
C HIS A 54 -10.00 10.59 13.01
N GLY A 55 -11.17 10.45 13.64
CA GLY A 55 -11.85 11.58 14.31
C GLY A 55 -12.82 11.10 15.39
N GLY A 56 -12.50 11.37 16.66
CA GLY A 56 -13.27 10.92 17.82
C GLY A 56 -14.63 11.61 17.94
N GLY A 57 -15.68 10.79 18.08
CA GLY A 57 -17.05 11.21 18.38
C GLY A 57 -18.10 10.43 17.60
N SER A 58 -18.59 9.34 18.19
CA SER A 58 -19.75 8.53 17.79
C SER A 58 -19.70 7.81 16.44
N SER A 59 -19.71 6.48 16.53
CA SER A 59 -20.06 5.58 15.44
C SER A 59 -21.45 5.93 14.87
N SER A 60 -21.47 6.43 13.64
CA SER A 60 -22.59 6.20 12.74
C SER A 60 -22.05 5.96 11.34
N SER A 61 -22.10 4.68 10.96
CA SER A 61 -22.16 4.27 9.57
C SER A 61 -23.30 5.02 8.89
N SER A 62 -22.98 6.07 8.15
CA SER A 62 -23.93 6.76 7.28
C SER A 62 -23.32 6.84 5.89
N LYS A 63 -23.89 6.00 5.02
CA LYS A 63 -23.89 6.17 3.58
C LYS A 63 -24.32 7.58 3.23
N SER A 64 -23.62 8.22 2.31
CA SER A 64 -24.19 9.18 1.38
C SER A 64 -23.24 9.30 0.20
N SER A 65 -23.51 8.59 -0.91
CA SER A 65 -24.38 9.07 -1.99
C SER A 65 -24.01 10.50 -2.41
N SER A 66 -23.14 10.57 -3.41
CA SER A 66 -22.97 11.72 -4.27
C SER A 66 -24.33 12.11 -4.88
N SER A 67 -24.83 13.28 -4.54
CA SER A 67 -25.89 13.95 -5.31
C SER A 67 -25.26 15.00 -6.22
N SER A 68 -25.17 14.61 -7.48
CA SER A 68 -24.97 15.42 -8.68
C SER A 68 -26.07 16.48 -8.90
N SER A 69 -25.75 17.48 -9.71
CA SER A 69 -26.72 18.18 -10.57
C SER A 69 -26.08 18.35 -11.95
N SER A 70 -26.69 18.04 -13.10
CA SER A 70 -28.01 17.49 -13.43
C SER A 70 -28.10 17.35 -14.96
N SER A 71 -29.19 16.71 -15.42
CA SER A 71 -29.78 16.64 -16.78
C SER A 71 -29.33 15.46 -17.68
N THR A 72 -30.17 14.58 -18.24
CA THR A 72 -31.63 14.34 -18.23
C THR A 72 -31.91 12.94 -18.83
N SER A 73 -33.05 12.31 -18.43
CA SER A 73 -33.86 11.25 -19.13
C SER A 73 -33.23 9.86 -19.36
N SER A 74 -33.90 8.72 -19.19
CA SER A 74 -35.30 8.38 -18.87
C SER A 74 -35.42 6.87 -18.61
N SER A 75 -36.29 6.50 -17.66
CA SER A 75 -37.10 5.27 -17.56
C SER A 75 -36.49 3.89 -17.89
N SER A 76 -36.43 3.00 -16.89
CA SER A 76 -37.47 1.98 -16.69
C SER A 76 -37.17 1.10 -15.47
N SER A 77 -38.21 0.92 -14.68
CA SER A 77 -38.29 0.08 -13.49
C SER A 77 -38.26 -1.40 -13.86
N SER A 78 -37.37 -2.16 -13.23
CA SER A 78 -37.66 -3.55 -12.88
C SER A 78 -37.00 -3.87 -11.54
N SER A 79 -37.87 -4.00 -10.55
CA SER A 79 -37.59 -4.56 -9.24
C SER A 79 -37.04 -5.97 -9.39
N SER A 80 -35.82 -6.21 -8.94
CA SER A 80 -35.31 -7.55 -8.68
C SER A 80 -34.44 -7.49 -7.43
N SER A 81 -35.07 -7.95 -6.35
CA SER A 81 -34.51 -8.43 -5.10
C SER A 81 -33.00 -8.28 -4.94
N SER A 82 -32.63 -7.28 -4.16
CA SER A 82 -31.28 -7.06 -3.61
C SER A 82 -30.85 -8.27 -2.78
N LYS A 83 -30.30 -9.28 -3.44
CA LYS A 83 -29.46 -10.28 -2.80
C LYS A 83 -28.14 -9.57 -2.48
N SER A 84 -27.95 -9.25 -1.20
CA SER A 84 -26.69 -8.72 -0.68
C SER A 84 -25.57 -9.74 -0.93
N THR A 85 -24.89 -9.63 -2.06
CA THR A 85 -23.59 -10.28 -2.25
C THR A 85 -22.56 -9.42 -1.56
N LYS A 86 -22.12 -9.89 -0.39
CA LYS A 86 -20.88 -9.50 0.28
C LYS A 86 -19.79 -9.24 -0.77
N PRO A 87 -19.17 -8.05 -0.84
CA PRO A 87 -18.03 -7.83 -1.72
C PRO A 87 -16.97 -8.89 -1.43
N LYS A 88 -16.63 -9.67 -2.45
CA LYS A 88 -15.52 -10.60 -2.42
C LYS A 88 -14.26 -9.75 -2.38
N GLU A 89 -13.54 -9.82 -1.25
CA GLU A 89 -12.21 -9.23 -1.04
C GLU A 89 -11.35 -9.44 -2.29
N THR A 90 -11.15 -8.38 -3.07
CA THR A 90 -10.35 -8.46 -4.31
C THR A 90 -8.92 -8.12 -3.96
N LYS A 91 -8.30 -8.99 -3.15
CA LYS A 91 -6.87 -8.91 -2.86
C LYS A 91 -6.14 -8.94 -4.22
N PRO A 92 -5.29 -7.96 -4.55
CA PRO A 92 -4.52 -7.98 -5.79
C PRO A 92 -3.75 -9.31 -5.87
N GLN A 93 -4.11 -10.16 -6.84
CA GLN A 93 -3.49 -11.48 -6.99
C GLN A 93 -2.13 -11.31 -7.69
N TYR A 94 -1.07 -11.24 -6.89
CA TYR A 94 0.31 -11.34 -7.39
C TYR A 94 0.77 -12.80 -7.32
N THR A 95 1.66 -13.19 -8.23
CA THR A 95 2.32 -14.49 -8.21
C THR A 95 3.82 -14.31 -8.08
N GLN A 96 4.52 -15.32 -7.59
CA GLN A 96 5.98 -15.29 -7.57
C GLN A 96 6.51 -15.32 -9.01
N SER A 97 7.39 -14.38 -9.36
CA SER A 97 8.04 -14.35 -10.66
C SER A 97 9.32 -15.20 -10.65
N SER A 98 9.55 -15.91 -11.75
CA SER A 98 10.81 -16.63 -12.02
C SER A 98 11.91 -15.72 -12.57
N LEU A 99 11.69 -14.39 -12.56
CA LEU A 99 12.61 -13.40 -13.11
C LEU A 99 14.01 -13.52 -12.50
N LYS A 100 15.01 -13.74 -13.35
CA LYS A 100 16.43 -13.68 -13.00
C LYS A 100 16.94 -12.29 -13.34
N VAL A 101 17.53 -11.60 -12.38
CA VAL A 101 18.08 -10.25 -12.59
C VAL A 101 19.60 -10.30 -12.46
N TYR A 102 20.29 -9.68 -13.42
CA TYR A 102 21.73 -9.50 -13.43
C TYR A 102 22.03 -8.00 -13.49
N VAL A 103 22.99 -7.54 -12.68
CA VAL A 103 23.52 -6.17 -12.72
C VAL A 103 25.01 -6.27 -12.99
N ASN A 104 25.49 -5.70 -14.10
CA ASN A 104 26.88 -5.84 -14.57
C ASN A 104 27.34 -7.31 -14.55
N ASP A 105 26.55 -8.18 -15.20
CA ASP A 105 26.73 -9.64 -15.27
C ASP A 105 26.70 -10.41 -13.94
N LYS A 106 26.54 -9.73 -12.80
CA LYS A 106 26.40 -10.37 -11.49
C LYS A 106 24.93 -10.63 -11.18
N LYS A 107 24.59 -11.89 -10.93
CA LYS A 107 23.24 -12.29 -10.52
C LYS A 107 22.87 -11.64 -9.19
N VAL A 108 21.73 -10.96 -9.15
CA VAL A 108 21.18 -10.37 -7.91
C VAL A 108 20.55 -11.47 -7.07
N ASN A 109 20.96 -11.58 -5.81
CA ASN A 109 20.32 -12.48 -4.85
C ASN A 109 19.25 -11.71 -4.08
N PHE A 110 17.98 -11.97 -4.40
CA PHE A 110 16.86 -11.36 -3.71
C PHE A 110 16.50 -12.14 -2.45
N ALA A 111 16.43 -11.45 -1.31
CA ALA A 111 15.94 -12.03 -0.06
C ALA A 111 14.45 -12.39 -0.18
N ASN A 112 13.67 -11.55 -0.85
CA ASN A 112 12.27 -11.81 -1.21
C ASN A 112 12.17 -11.92 -2.72
N LYS A 113 11.54 -12.98 -3.26
CA LYS A 113 11.52 -13.16 -4.71
C LYS A 113 10.78 -12.01 -5.43
N PRO A 114 11.19 -11.67 -6.67
CA PRO A 114 10.39 -10.86 -7.58
C PRO A 114 8.96 -11.40 -7.70
N LEU A 115 8.01 -10.51 -7.96
CA LEU A 115 6.61 -10.82 -8.12
C LEU A 115 6.14 -10.43 -9.52
N GLN A 116 5.21 -11.19 -10.06
CA GLN A 116 4.42 -10.80 -11.23
C GLN A 116 3.09 -10.25 -10.72
N PHE A 117 2.76 -9.04 -11.14
CA PHE A 117 1.48 -8.42 -10.83
C PHE A 117 0.97 -7.71 -12.08
N GLU A 118 -0.26 -8.03 -12.49
CA GLU A 118 -0.77 -7.67 -13.81
C GLU A 118 0.27 -8.08 -14.89
N GLU A 119 0.60 -7.20 -15.81
CA GLU A 119 1.58 -7.43 -16.87
C GLU A 119 3.00 -6.97 -16.50
N SER A 120 3.27 -6.72 -15.22
CA SER A 120 4.55 -6.14 -14.76
C SER A 120 5.29 -7.01 -13.76
N ASN A 121 6.61 -7.10 -13.96
CA ASN A 121 7.51 -7.62 -12.95
C ASN A 121 7.77 -6.53 -11.90
N LEU A 122 7.50 -6.88 -10.65
CA LEU A 122 7.82 -6.11 -9.47
C LEU A 122 9.01 -6.73 -8.75
N ILE A 123 9.96 -5.91 -8.34
CA ILE A 123 11.19 -6.35 -7.68
C ILE A 123 11.38 -5.64 -6.34
N PRO A 124 11.97 -6.31 -5.33
CA PRO A 124 12.23 -5.69 -4.04
C PRO A 124 13.17 -4.50 -4.18
N LEU A 125 12.70 -3.32 -3.74
CA LEU A 125 13.43 -2.05 -3.79
C LEU A 125 14.82 -2.15 -3.15
N ARG A 126 14.90 -2.81 -1.99
CA ARG A 126 16.11 -2.85 -1.17
C ARG A 126 17.24 -3.65 -1.81
N ASP A 127 16.92 -4.82 -2.35
CA ASP A 127 17.91 -5.69 -2.98
C ASP A 127 18.42 -5.08 -4.29
N ILE A 128 17.52 -4.52 -5.11
CA ILE A 128 17.92 -3.94 -6.40
C ILE A 128 18.69 -2.64 -6.25
N SER A 129 18.31 -1.75 -5.33
CA SER A 129 19.05 -0.51 -5.09
C SER A 129 20.49 -0.81 -4.65
N LYS A 130 20.68 -1.78 -3.75
CA LYS A 130 21.99 -2.27 -3.35
C LYS A 130 22.79 -2.79 -4.55
N ALA A 131 22.19 -3.66 -5.38
CA ALA A 131 22.87 -4.22 -6.55
C ALA A 131 23.27 -3.15 -7.57
N LEU A 132 22.47 -2.10 -7.73
CA LEU A 132 22.73 -0.98 -8.63
C LEU A 132 23.72 0.04 -8.07
N GLY A 133 24.10 -0.04 -6.80
CA GLY A 133 24.85 1.01 -6.11
C GLY A 133 24.05 2.32 -6.00
N ALA A 134 22.71 2.22 -5.94
CA ALA A 134 21.82 3.34 -5.76
C ALA A 134 21.41 3.46 -4.28
N SER A 135 21.24 4.70 -3.81
CA SER A 135 20.60 4.96 -2.51
C SER A 135 19.09 5.13 -2.70
N PHE A 136 18.32 4.87 -1.65
CA PHE A 136 16.90 5.15 -1.65
C PHE A 136 16.44 5.83 -0.36
N THR A 137 15.38 6.62 -0.47
CA THR A 137 14.63 7.20 0.65
C THR A 137 13.18 6.73 0.57
N TYR A 138 12.52 6.67 1.72
CA TYR A 138 11.10 6.37 1.81
C TYR A 138 10.44 7.32 2.82
N ASP A 139 9.49 8.11 2.36
CA ASP A 139 8.61 8.91 3.21
C ASP A 139 7.35 8.09 3.50
N ALA A 140 7.17 7.70 4.77
CA ALA A 140 6.04 6.87 5.17
C ALA A 140 4.70 7.64 5.21
N GLY A 141 4.73 8.97 5.25
CA GLY A 141 3.52 9.80 5.27
C GLY A 141 2.89 9.90 3.89
N SER A 142 3.69 10.18 2.86
CA SER A 142 3.24 10.29 1.48
C SER A 142 3.38 8.99 0.67
N GLY A 143 4.09 7.99 1.20
CA GLY A 143 4.45 6.78 0.45
C GLY A 143 5.45 7.07 -0.68
N THR A 144 6.16 8.18 -0.63
CA THR A 144 7.12 8.58 -1.67
C THR A 144 8.43 7.81 -1.51
N ILE A 145 8.89 7.22 -2.61
CA ILE A 145 10.15 6.51 -2.73
C ILE A 145 11.07 7.35 -3.61
N GLY A 146 12.18 7.82 -3.06
CA GLY A 146 13.25 8.46 -3.82
C GLY A 146 14.35 7.46 -4.10
N LEU A 147 14.85 7.40 -5.33
CA LEU A 147 16.02 6.62 -5.73
C LEU A 147 17.05 7.57 -6.31
N THR A 148 18.30 7.44 -5.91
CA THR A 148 19.39 8.30 -6.40
C THR A 148 20.64 7.47 -6.70
N LYS A 149 21.20 7.71 -7.88
CA LYS A 149 22.49 7.16 -8.30
C LYS A 149 23.25 8.22 -9.08
N ASN A 150 24.39 8.67 -8.55
CA ASN A 150 25.15 9.79 -9.12
C ASN A 150 24.23 11.01 -9.36
N LYS A 151 24.14 11.50 -10.61
CA LYS A 151 23.23 12.59 -11.01
C LYS A 151 21.79 12.15 -11.27
N TYR A 152 21.53 10.85 -11.35
CA TYR A 152 20.23 10.30 -11.70
C TYR A 152 19.32 10.21 -10.49
N LYS A 153 18.09 10.72 -10.65
CA LYS A 153 17.05 10.70 -9.63
C LYS A 153 15.77 10.08 -10.20
N VAL A 154 15.18 9.16 -9.44
CA VAL A 154 13.88 8.58 -9.74
C VAL A 154 12.97 8.74 -8.53
N THR A 155 11.81 9.35 -8.72
CA THR A 155 10.81 9.48 -7.66
C THR A 155 9.57 8.68 -8.03
N LEU A 156 9.10 7.87 -7.09
CA LEU A 156 7.93 7.01 -7.20
C LEU A 156 7.02 7.28 -6.00
N THR A 157 5.74 6.93 -6.11
CA THR A 157 4.81 6.96 -4.97
C THR A 157 4.03 5.66 -4.94
N LEU A 158 3.89 5.06 -3.74
CA LEU A 158 3.05 3.86 -3.57
C LEU A 158 1.65 4.09 -4.13
N GLY A 159 1.14 3.13 -4.89
CA GLY A 159 -0.19 3.22 -5.50
C GLY A 159 -0.31 4.14 -6.71
N SER A 160 0.69 4.99 -7.00
CA SER A 160 0.71 5.83 -8.19
C SER A 160 1.49 5.20 -9.35
N LYS A 161 0.93 5.25 -10.55
CA LYS A 161 1.64 4.88 -11.79
C LYS A 161 2.57 5.99 -12.29
N THR A 162 2.48 7.19 -11.73
CA THR A 162 3.35 8.30 -12.09
C THR A 162 4.75 8.10 -11.51
N VAL A 163 5.76 8.28 -12.36
CA VAL A 163 7.17 8.26 -12.00
C VAL A 163 7.82 9.54 -12.48
N PHE A 164 8.79 10.07 -11.73
CA PHE A 164 9.59 11.22 -12.14
C PHE A 164 11.04 10.79 -12.37
N TYR A 165 11.55 11.01 -13.59
CA TYR A 165 12.94 10.80 -13.96
C TYR A 165 13.63 12.15 -14.05
N ASN A 166 14.55 12.44 -13.12
CA ASN A 166 15.21 13.74 -13.01
C ASN A 166 14.22 14.91 -12.99
N GLY A 167 13.06 14.73 -12.36
CA GLY A 167 11.97 15.72 -12.29
C GLY A 167 10.96 15.67 -13.43
N MET A 168 11.23 14.95 -14.53
CA MET A 168 10.30 14.81 -15.66
C MET A 168 9.35 13.63 -15.43
N SER A 169 8.04 13.87 -15.51
CA SER A 169 7.02 12.85 -15.30
C SER A 169 6.93 11.85 -16.46
N SER A 170 6.66 10.59 -16.13
CA SER A 170 6.32 9.51 -17.05
C SER A 170 5.35 8.54 -16.35
N THR A 171 4.84 7.56 -17.09
CA THR A 171 3.83 6.60 -16.58
C THR A 171 4.38 5.19 -16.63
N LEU A 172 4.23 4.47 -15.52
CA LEU A 172 4.54 3.05 -15.38
C LEU A 172 3.30 2.20 -15.72
N SER A 173 3.50 0.97 -16.17
CA SER A 173 2.41 0.02 -16.38
C SER A 173 1.68 -0.33 -15.07
N THR A 174 2.44 -0.39 -13.97
CA THR A 174 1.96 -0.75 -12.63
C THR A 174 2.53 0.21 -11.60
N ALA A 175 1.78 0.48 -10.53
CA ALA A 175 2.27 1.29 -9.41
C ALA A 175 3.20 0.48 -8.47
N PRO A 176 4.17 1.13 -7.81
CA PRO A 176 4.86 0.54 -6.66
C PRO A 176 3.89 0.05 -5.58
N LYS A 177 4.23 -1.06 -4.91
CA LYS A 177 3.40 -1.65 -3.86
C LYS A 177 4.20 -2.04 -2.63
N ALA A 178 3.58 -1.96 -1.45
CA ALA A 178 4.14 -2.53 -0.22
C ALA A 178 3.40 -3.83 0.13
N ILE A 179 4.09 -4.97 0.00
CA ILE A 179 3.50 -6.31 0.20
C ILE A 179 4.27 -6.98 1.33
N ASN A 180 3.58 -7.37 2.40
CA ASN A 180 4.17 -8.02 3.58
C ASN A 180 5.39 -7.26 4.15
N GLY A 181 5.29 -5.92 4.23
CA GLY A 181 6.37 -5.06 4.71
C GLY A 181 7.55 -4.86 3.74
N ILE A 182 7.46 -5.39 2.52
CA ILE A 182 8.48 -5.22 1.47
C ILE A 182 7.95 -4.28 0.40
N THR A 183 8.72 -3.22 0.11
CA THR A 183 8.45 -2.33 -1.01
C THR A 183 8.91 -2.96 -2.31
N TYR A 184 7.96 -3.16 -3.20
CA TYR A 184 8.12 -3.68 -4.54
C TYR A 184 7.95 -2.55 -5.55
N ILE A 185 8.93 -2.39 -6.44
CA ILE A 185 8.88 -1.39 -7.52
C ILE A 185 8.81 -2.08 -8.89
N PRO A 186 8.14 -1.50 -9.88
CA PRO A 186 8.20 -1.98 -11.25
C PRO A 186 9.63 -1.91 -11.79
N VAL A 187 10.07 -2.97 -12.48
CA VAL A 187 11.41 -3.01 -13.11
C VAL A 187 11.67 -1.79 -14.01
N GLN A 188 10.63 -1.29 -14.69
CA GLN A 188 10.69 -0.12 -15.56
C GLN A 188 11.20 1.14 -14.86
N ALA A 189 10.97 1.29 -13.55
CA ALA A 189 11.39 2.46 -12.80
C ALA A 189 12.92 2.62 -12.74
N ILE A 190 13.68 1.54 -12.94
CA ILE A 190 15.14 1.55 -12.85
C ILE A 190 15.79 2.22 -14.06
N LYS A 191 15.09 2.30 -15.20
CA LYS A 191 15.61 2.93 -16.44
C LYS A 191 16.15 4.35 -16.20
N GLY A 192 15.57 5.06 -15.24
CA GLY A 192 15.96 6.43 -14.90
C GLY A 192 17.27 6.56 -14.14
N LEU A 193 17.86 5.46 -13.65
CA LEU A 193 19.09 5.46 -12.85
C LEU A 193 20.37 5.37 -13.69
N GLY A 194 20.29 5.73 -14.97
CA GLY A 194 21.41 5.61 -15.92
C GLY A 194 21.72 4.17 -16.31
N ALA A 195 20.74 3.28 -16.18
CA ALA A 195 20.90 1.86 -16.45
C ALA A 195 20.29 1.47 -17.80
N SER A 196 21.03 0.70 -18.60
CA SER A 196 20.54 -0.01 -19.78
C SER A 196 19.89 -1.32 -19.34
N MET A 197 18.71 -1.64 -19.87
CA MET A 197 17.96 -2.84 -19.50
C MET A 197 17.64 -3.68 -20.72
N LYS A 198 17.99 -4.97 -20.68
CA LYS A 198 17.67 -5.95 -21.72
C LYS A 198 16.91 -7.13 -21.11
N PHE A 199 15.65 -7.28 -21.51
CA PHE A 199 14.82 -8.40 -21.11
C PHE A 199 14.86 -9.52 -22.16
N THR A 200 15.09 -10.75 -21.72
CA THR A 200 15.10 -11.96 -22.55
C THR A 200 13.96 -12.87 -22.10
N SER A 201 12.89 -12.91 -22.90
CA SER A 201 11.64 -13.62 -22.55
C SER A 201 11.82 -15.14 -22.42
N SER A 202 12.64 -15.76 -23.28
CA SER A 202 12.83 -17.23 -23.32
C SER A 202 13.30 -17.84 -22.00
N ASN A 203 14.02 -17.08 -21.18
CA ASN A 203 14.57 -17.54 -19.89
C ASN A 203 14.14 -16.68 -18.69
N ASN A 204 13.21 -15.74 -18.92
CA ASN A 204 12.77 -14.73 -17.97
C ASN A 204 13.96 -14.03 -17.28
N THR A 205 14.88 -13.48 -18.09
CA THR A 205 16.11 -12.85 -17.61
C THR A 205 16.11 -11.36 -17.92
N LEU A 206 16.41 -10.54 -16.92
CA LEU A 206 16.66 -9.11 -17.05
C LEU A 206 18.15 -8.83 -16.80
N ASN A 207 18.84 -8.36 -17.82
CA ASN A 207 20.21 -7.85 -17.70
C ASN A 207 20.17 -6.34 -17.58
N ILE A 208 20.90 -5.82 -16.59
CA ILE A 208 21.02 -4.40 -16.30
C ILE A 208 22.50 -4.01 -16.34
N GLU A 209 22.82 -3.02 -17.15
CA GLU A 209 24.18 -2.47 -17.30
C GLU A 209 24.15 -1.00 -16.87
N ILE A 210 25.17 -0.57 -16.13
CA ILE A 210 25.23 0.75 -15.47
C ILE A 210 26.59 1.41 -15.62
#